data_AF-A0A1G8R0Q9-F1
#
_entry.id   AF-A0A1G8R0Q9-F1
#
_cell.length_a   1.000
_cell.length_b   1.000
_cell.length_c   1.000
_cell.angle_alpha   90.00
_cell.angle_beta   90.00
_cell.angle_gamma   90.00
#
_symmetry.space_group_name_H-M   'P 1'
#
loop_
_entity.id
_entity.type
_entity.pdbx_description
1 polymer ?
#
loop_
_entity_poly.entity_id
_entity_poly.type
_entity_poly.pdbx_seq_one_letter_code
_entity_poly.pdbx_strand_id
1 'polypeptide(L)' 'MPQSQEDMRAYADLLRSDFEGYIADIQEYFRCLDAERQRAFQEAREVSEDYGKLVELLE' A
#
# COMPACT_ATOMS: atom_id res chain seq x y z
N MET A 1 -1.97 4.75 -34.91
CA MET A 1 -0.59 4.34 -34.57
C MET A 1 0.34 5.48 -34.93
N PRO A 2 1.38 5.76 -34.12
CA PRO A 2 2.39 6.79 -34.42
C PRO A 2 2.94 6.61 -35.84
N GLN A 3 3.04 7.69 -36.63
CA GLN A 3 3.43 7.62 -38.04
C GLN A 3 4.74 8.34 -38.34
N SER A 4 5.26 9.12 -37.39
CA SER A 4 6.52 9.83 -37.48
C SER A 4 7.45 9.51 -36.31
N GLN A 5 8.73 9.85 -36.43
CA GLN A 5 9.68 9.72 -35.32
C GLN A 5 9.30 10.62 -34.13
N GLU A 6 8.68 11.77 -34.40
CA GLU A 6 8.16 12.67 -33.38
C GLU A 6 6.98 12.03 -32.64
N ASP A 7 6.02 11.45 -33.37
CA ASP A 7 4.88 10.73 -32.79
C ASP A 7 5.35 9.57 -31.91
N MET A 8 6.40 8.85 -32.34
CA MET A 8 6.98 7.74 -31.58
C MET A 8 7.60 8.21 -30.26
N ARG A 9 8.25 9.38 -30.24
CA ARG A 9 8.80 9.96 -29.00
C ARG A 9 7.70 10.41 -28.06
N ALA A 10 6.71 11.13 -28.58
CA ALA A 10 5.55 11.57 -27.79
C ALA A 10 4.78 10.38 -27.18
N TYR A 11 4.62 9.30 -27.95
CA TYR A 11 4.00 8.07 -27.45
C TYR A 11 4.85 7.37 -26.38
N ALA A 12 6.18 7.34 -26.54
CA ALA A 12 7.08 6.79 -25.53
C ALA A 12 7.06 7.61 -24.22
N ASP A 13 6.94 8.92 -24.32
CA ASP A 13 6.82 9.80 -23.15
C ASP A 13 5.48 9.61 -22.43
N LEU A 14 4.38 9.40 -23.17
CA LEU A 14 3.08 9.04 -22.58
C LEU A 14 3.18 7.73 -21.81
N LEU A 15 3.72 6.67 -22.43
CA LEU A 15 3.89 5.39 -21.76
C LEU A 15 4.74 5.52 -20.49
N ARG A 16 5.84 6.27 -20.56
CA ARG A 16 6.69 6.51 -19.40
C ARG A 16 5.91 7.18 -18.26
N SER A 17 5.20 8.26 -18.57
CA SER A 17 4.38 8.98 -17.59
C SER A 17 3.33 8.07 -16.95
N ASP A 18 2.66 7.24 -17.74
CA ASP A 18 1.66 6.30 -17.24
C ASP A 18 2.28 5.24 -16.32
N PHE A 19 3.43 4.68 -16.69
CA PHE A 19 4.14 3.71 -15.86
C PHE A 19 4.63 4.33 -14.55
N GLU A 20 5.19 5.54 -14.59
CA GLU A 20 5.64 6.26 -13.40
C GLU A 20 4.46 6.58 -12.47
N GLY A 21 3.33 7.03 -13.03
CA GLY A 21 2.09 7.25 -12.28
C GLY A 21 1.57 5.98 -11.61
N TYR A 22 1.46 4.88 -12.38
CA TYR A 22 1.03 3.59 -11.84
C TYR A 22 1.93 3.09 -10.69
N ILE A 23 3.25 3.26 -10.82
CA ILE A 23 4.20 2.88 -9.76
C ILE A 23 4.01 3.77 -8.52
N ALA A 24 3.77 5.07 -8.68
CA ALA A 24 3.51 5.96 -7.55
C ALA A 24 2.22 5.57 -6.81
N ASP A 25 1.15 5.31 -7.55
CA ASP A 25 -0.15 4.95 -7.00
C ASP A 25 -0.09 3.63 -6.21
N ILE A 26 0.57 2.60 -6.76
CA ILE A 26 0.69 1.31 -6.07
C ILE A 26 1.57 1.40 -4.82
N GLN A 27 2.60 2.26 -4.82
CA GLN A 27 3.42 2.52 -3.64
C GLN A 27 2.63 3.24 -2.54
N GLU A 28 1.75 4.17 -2.89
CA GLU A 28 0.83 4.79 -1.92
C GLU A 28 -0.13 3.77 -1.33
N TYR A 29 -0.71 2.92 -2.18
CA TYR A 29 -1.59 1.83 -1.74
C TYR A 29 -0.89 0.89 -0.75
N PHE A 30 0.34 0.44 -1.05
CA PHE A 30 1.08 -0.43 -0.13
C PHE A 30 1.41 0.25 1.20
N ARG A 31 1.79 1.53 1.19
CA ARG A 31 2.02 2.29 2.42
C ARG A 31 0.76 2.36 3.30
N CYS A 32 -0.40 2.57 2.68
CA CYS A 32 -1.68 2.57 3.38
C CYS A 32 -1.98 1.19 3.99
N LEU A 33 -1.84 0.12 3.21
CA LEU A 33 -2.05 -1.25 3.69
C LEU A 33 -1.10 -1.63 4.84
N ASP A 34 0.17 -1.26 4.75
CA ASP A 34 1.15 -1.54 5.80
C ASP A 34 0.81 -0.80 7.10
N ALA A 35 0.33 0.45 7.01
CA ALA A 35 -0.14 1.21 8.16
C ALA A 35 -1.36 0.55 8.82
N GLU A 36 -2.35 0.14 8.04
CA GLU A 36 -3.54 -0.56 8.56
C GLU A 36 -3.20 -1.92 9.16
N ARG A 37 -2.26 -2.65 8.55
CA ARG A 37 -1.75 -3.89 9.10
C ARG A 37 -1.07 -3.65 10.45
N GLN A 38 -0.20 -2.66 10.55
CA GLN A 38 0.47 -2.33 11.81
C GLN A 38 -0.55 -1.96 12.90
N ARG A 39 -1.56 -1.16 12.56
CA ARG A 39 -2.65 -0.79 13.48
C ARG A 39 -3.39 -2.03 13.99
N ALA A 40 -3.82 -2.91 13.09
CA ALA A 40 -4.57 -4.12 13.45
C ALA A 40 -3.74 -5.07 14.33
N PHE A 41 -2.43 -5.19 14.08
CA PHE A 41 -1.54 -6.01 14.91
C PHE A 41 -1.39 -5.45 16.33
N GLN A 42 -1.31 -4.12 16.47
CA GLN A 42 -1.25 -3.48 17.78
C GLN A 42 -2.57 -3.69 18.55
N GLU A 43 -3.71 -3.50 17.90
CA GLU A 43 -5.03 -3.75 18.50
C GLU A 43 -5.18 -5.20 18.96
N ALA A 44 -4.83 -6.16 18.10
CA ALA A 44 -4.89 -7.59 18.46
C ALA A 44 -3.99 -7.93 19.65
N ARG A 45 -2.81 -7.29 19.75
CA ARG A 45 -1.90 -7.45 20.87
C ARG A 45 -2.53 -6.92 22.17
N GLU A 46 -3.05 -5.69 22.16
CA GLU A 46 -3.68 -5.07 23.34
C GLU A 46 -4.85 -5.91 23.84
N VAL A 47 -5.73 -6.34 22.94
CA VAL A 47 -6.87 -7.21 23.28
C VAL A 47 -6.42 -8.54 23.86
N SER A 48 -5.34 -9.13 23.33
CA SER A 48 -4.80 -10.40 23.83
C SER A 48 -4.19 -10.24 25.22
N GLU A 49 -3.47 -9.15 25.46
CA GLU A 49 -2.88 -8.83 26.77
C GLU A 49 -3.97 -8.58 27.82
N ASP A 50 -5.03 -7.84 27.46
CA ASP A 50 -6.15 -7.57 28.37
C ASP A 50 -6.98 -8.83 28.66
N TYR A 51 -7.20 -9.68 27.65
CA TYR A 51 -7.81 -10.98 27.86
C TYR A 51 -6.96 -11.87 28.78
N GLY A 52 -5.64 -11.88 28.61
CA GLY A 52 -4.72 -12.61 29.50
C GLY A 52 -4.85 -12.19 30.96
N LYS A 53 -4.86 -10.88 31.24
CA LYS A 53 -5.08 -10.35 32.60
C LYS A 53 -6.44 -10.76 33.17
N LEU A 54 -7.49 -10.74 32.33
CA LEU A 54 -8.83 -11.17 32.77
C LEU A 54 -8.82 -12.64 33.19
N VAL A 55 -8.17 -13.51 32.41
CA VAL A 55 -8.03 -14.93 32.75
C VAL A 55 -7.30 -15.09 34.08
N GLU A 56 -6.17 -14.40 34.29
CA GLU A 56 -5.42 -14.45 35.57
C GLU A 56 -6.25 -13.99 36.77
N LEU A 57 -7.18 -13.04 36.60
CA LEU A 57 -8.07 -12.57 37.67
C LEU A 57 -9.18 -13.57 38.03
N LEU A 58 -9.52 -14.47 37.09
CA LEU A 58 -10.58 -15.46 37.26
C LEU A 58 -10.08 -16.81 37.76
N GLU A 59 -8.75 -17.03 37.75
CA GLU A 59 -8.05 -18.17 38.35
C GLU A 59 -7.77 -17.96 39.85
#